data_AF-A0A923W8F5-F1
#
_entry.id   AF-A0A923W8F5-F1
#
_cell.length_a   1.000
_cell.length_b   1.000
_cell.length_c   1.000
_cell.angle_alpha   90.00
_cell.angle_beta   90.00
_cell.angle_gamma   90.00
#
_symmetry.space_group_name_H-M   'P 1'
#
loop_
_entity.id
_entity.type
_entity.pdbx_description
1 polymer ?
#
loop_
_entity_poly.entity_id
_entity_poly.type
_entity_poly.pdbx_seq_one_letter_code
_entity_poly.pdbx_strand_id
1 'polypeptide(L)'
;MKKRLLFSLLGLLLTSGCKKDPPPCETIAEAPPAFLAYWYFPEGSWWVYQLQDSVPAVFDTVRVVHRWQGQVESEPGEGRLCRFGYTVRYEHSNAAYFPGVPGKKGFEALAIEPKWSLSHYSKAGFYSMQGHSFVYPFVIGRGVMPDDYLTADTAQLTTPAGTFARTVHVHTDYMPPDSMRYSLVRDAWRSYGVGLTKIAFSPSRTPVSGTTWELVNYHIAP
;
A
#
# COMPACT_ATOMS: atom_id res chain seq x y z
N MET A 1 24.26 -4.78 -67.59
CA MET A 1 23.15 -5.16 -66.68
C MET A 1 23.65 -5.77 -65.35
N LYS A 2 24.57 -5.13 -64.60
CA LYS A 2 25.15 -5.69 -63.35
C LYS A 2 24.95 -4.83 -62.08
N LYS A 3 24.28 -3.67 -62.17
CA LYS A 3 24.12 -2.72 -61.05
C LYS A 3 22.80 -2.87 -60.25
N ARG A 4 21.90 -3.78 -60.64
CA ARG A 4 20.59 -3.94 -59.98
C ARG A 4 20.54 -4.99 -58.85
N LEU A 5 21.56 -5.85 -58.71
CA LEU A 5 21.60 -6.85 -57.62
C LEU A 5 22.14 -6.32 -56.28
N LEU A 6 22.90 -5.21 -56.28
CA LEU A 6 23.50 -4.70 -55.04
C LEU A 6 22.49 -3.99 -54.11
N PHE A 7 21.37 -3.49 -54.66
CA PHE A 7 20.33 -2.81 -53.88
C PHE A 7 19.39 -3.77 -53.14
N SER A 8 19.29 -5.03 -53.57
CA SER A 8 18.42 -6.02 -52.93
C SER A 8 19.04 -6.65 -51.67
N LEU A 9 20.38 -6.65 -51.56
CA LEU A 9 21.07 -7.20 -50.38
C LEU A 9 21.12 -6.21 -49.20
N LEU A 10 21.13 -4.91 -49.47
CA LEU A 10 21.15 -3.87 -48.42
C LEU A 10 19.80 -3.69 -47.72
N GLY A 11 18.69 -4.04 -48.39
CA GLY A 11 17.34 -4.00 -47.81
C GLY A 11 17.04 -5.12 -46.81
N LEU A 12 17.76 -6.24 -46.88
CA LEU A 12 17.58 -7.39 -45.96
C LEU A 12 18.35 -7.25 -44.65
N LEU A 13 19.33 -6.33 -44.57
CA LEU A 13 20.13 -6.09 -43.35
C LEU A 13 19.51 -5.02 -42.43
N LEU A 14 18.48 -4.31 -42.87
CA LEU A 14 17.79 -3.28 -42.08
C LEU A 14 16.53 -3.80 -41.37
N THR A 15 16.09 -5.04 -41.66
CA THR A 15 14.90 -5.64 -41.02
C THR A 15 15.22 -6.62 -39.90
N SER A 16 16.50 -6.89 -39.62
CA SER A 16 16.93 -7.55 -38.39
C SER A 16 16.95 -6.56 -37.22
N GLY A 17 15.79 -5.94 -36.97
CA GLY A 17 15.56 -5.24 -35.72
C GLY A 17 15.71 -6.25 -34.58
N CYS A 18 16.85 -6.22 -33.89
CA CYS A 18 17.00 -6.91 -32.61
C CYS A 18 15.88 -6.40 -31.71
N LYS A 19 14.85 -7.24 -31.51
CA LYS A 19 13.90 -7.02 -30.43
C LYS A 19 14.73 -7.15 -29.16
N LYS A 20 15.11 -6.02 -28.56
CA LYS A 20 15.68 -6.03 -27.22
C LYS A 20 14.64 -6.69 -26.33
N ASP A 21 15.05 -7.70 -25.58
CA ASP A 21 14.18 -8.24 -24.54
C ASP A 21 13.74 -7.07 -23.65
N PRO A 22 12.46 -7.05 -23.24
CA PRO A 22 12.01 -6.05 -22.29
C PRO A 22 12.86 -6.16 -21.02
N PRO A 23 13.16 -5.04 -20.35
CA PRO A 23 13.90 -5.08 -19.10
C PRO A 23 13.21 -6.01 -18.10
N PRO A 24 13.97 -6.70 -17.24
CA PRO A 24 13.38 -7.49 -16.17
C PRO A 24 12.53 -6.58 -15.28
N CYS A 25 11.49 -7.19 -14.70
CA CYS A 25 10.59 -6.53 -13.77
C CYS A 25 11.31 -6.06 -12.52
N GLU A 26 11.04 -4.82 -12.08
CA GLU A 26 11.44 -4.38 -10.76
C GLU A 26 10.85 -5.30 -9.69
N THR A 27 11.65 -5.64 -8.70
CA THR A 27 11.27 -6.49 -7.56
C THR A 27 11.22 -5.67 -6.27
N ILE A 28 10.54 -6.17 -5.23
CA ILE A 28 10.56 -5.52 -3.91
C ILE A 28 11.98 -5.38 -3.32
N ALA A 29 12.91 -6.25 -3.72
CA ALA A 29 14.30 -6.19 -3.28
C ALA A 29 15.04 -4.95 -3.83
N GLU A 30 14.53 -4.37 -4.91
CA GLU A 30 15.08 -3.16 -5.56
C GLU A 30 14.34 -1.89 -5.11
N ALA A 31 13.29 -2.03 -4.29
CA ALA A 31 12.54 -0.88 -3.79
C ALA A 31 13.43 -0.01 -2.88
N PRO A 32 13.22 1.33 -2.88
CA PRO A 32 14.01 2.22 -2.03
C PRO A 32 13.96 1.79 -0.55
N PRO A 33 15.10 1.78 0.18
CA PRO A 33 15.12 1.35 1.59
C PRO A 33 14.16 2.15 2.48
N ALA A 34 14.02 3.44 2.19
CA ALA A 34 13.06 4.31 2.88
C ALA A 34 11.61 3.88 2.62
N PHE A 35 11.28 3.39 1.43
CA PHE A 35 9.96 2.82 1.15
C PHE A 35 9.72 1.57 1.99
N LEU A 36 10.65 0.62 1.96
CA LEU A 36 10.53 -0.60 2.75
C LEU A 36 10.34 -0.32 4.25
N ALA A 37 11.02 0.70 4.79
CA ALA A 37 10.93 1.06 6.20
C ALA A 37 9.54 1.52 6.67
N TYR A 38 8.65 2.00 5.80
CA TYR A 38 7.30 2.46 6.17
C TYR A 38 6.20 1.44 5.89
N TRP A 39 6.43 0.53 4.93
CA TRP A 39 5.35 -0.28 4.33
C TRP A 39 5.65 -1.78 4.27
N TYR A 40 6.89 -2.20 4.51
CA TYR A 40 7.30 -3.59 4.38
C TYR A 40 7.76 -4.16 5.73
N PHE A 41 6.96 -5.06 6.29
CA PHE A 41 7.26 -5.72 7.57
C PHE A 41 7.25 -7.24 7.42
N PRO A 42 8.19 -7.95 8.06
CA PRO A 42 8.26 -9.40 8.01
C PRO A 42 7.11 -10.08 8.78
N GLU A 43 6.80 -11.32 8.38
CA GLU A 43 5.89 -12.18 9.14
C GLU A 43 6.35 -12.32 10.60
N GLY A 44 5.40 -12.34 11.54
CA GLY A 44 5.69 -12.30 12.98
C GLY A 44 5.78 -10.90 13.58
N SER A 45 5.89 -9.84 12.75
CA SER A 45 5.76 -8.46 13.23
C SER A 45 4.34 -8.21 13.76
N TRP A 46 4.22 -7.36 14.78
CA TRP A 46 2.94 -7.01 15.38
C TRP A 46 2.90 -5.60 15.97
N TRP A 47 1.68 -5.08 16.11
CA TRP A 47 1.35 -3.78 16.68
C TRP A 47 0.18 -3.93 17.63
N VAL A 48 0.21 -3.23 18.75
CA VAL A 48 -0.93 -3.10 19.67
C VAL A 48 -1.40 -1.66 19.61
N TYR A 49 -2.67 -1.48 19.29
CA TYR A 49 -3.34 -0.19 19.25
C TYR A 49 -4.34 -0.07 20.38
N GLN A 50 -4.56 1.16 20.82
CA GLN A 50 -5.63 1.53 21.74
C GLN A 50 -6.59 2.48 21.04
N LEU A 51 -7.89 2.26 21.23
CA LEU A 51 -8.92 3.19 20.81
C LEU A 51 -8.85 4.45 21.67
N GLN A 52 -8.65 5.59 21.02
CA GLN A 52 -8.56 6.89 21.68
C GLN A 52 -9.83 7.18 22.49
N ASP A 53 -9.64 7.73 23.70
CA ASP A 53 -10.71 8.15 24.61
C ASP A 53 -11.71 7.05 25.05
N SER A 54 -11.35 5.77 24.87
CA SER A 54 -12.19 4.65 25.32
C SER A 54 -12.12 4.40 26.83
N VAL A 55 -13.29 4.30 27.48
CA VAL A 55 -13.43 3.94 28.91
C VAL A 55 -14.54 2.87 29.05
N PRO A 56 -14.22 1.62 29.42
CA PRO A 56 -12.88 1.09 29.66
C PRO A 56 -12.00 1.09 28.40
N ALA A 57 -10.68 1.01 28.58
CA ALA A 57 -9.73 0.99 27.47
C ALA A 57 -9.97 -0.21 26.53
N VAL A 58 -10.04 0.07 25.23
CA VAL A 58 -10.22 -0.94 24.17
C VAL A 58 -8.93 -1.07 23.36
N PHE A 59 -8.47 -2.30 23.16
CA PHE A 59 -7.24 -2.60 22.44
C PHE A 59 -7.48 -3.48 21.20
N ASP A 60 -6.57 -3.39 20.25
CA ASP A 60 -6.48 -4.30 19.11
C ASP A 60 -5.02 -4.63 18.81
N THR A 61 -4.70 -5.92 18.71
CA THR A 61 -3.39 -6.39 18.26
C THR A 61 -3.49 -6.80 16.79
N VAL A 62 -2.65 -6.19 15.96
CA VAL A 62 -2.52 -6.47 14.53
C VAL A 62 -1.23 -7.23 14.29
N ARG A 63 -1.28 -8.38 13.60
CA ARG A 63 -0.12 -9.23 13.33
C ARG A 63 0.06 -9.52 11.85
N VAL A 64 1.29 -9.52 11.36
CA VAL A 64 1.62 -10.03 10.03
C VAL A 64 1.61 -11.56 10.08
N VAL A 65 0.64 -12.19 9.42
CA VAL A 65 0.46 -13.65 9.44
C VAL A 65 0.77 -14.34 8.11
N HIS A 66 0.79 -13.60 7.01
CA HIS A 66 1.16 -14.15 5.72
C HIS A 66 1.68 -13.07 4.78
N ARG A 67 2.62 -13.45 3.93
CA ARG A 67 3.22 -12.61 2.92
C ARG A 67 3.32 -13.36 1.60
N TRP A 68 2.70 -12.81 0.56
CA TRP A 68 2.87 -13.27 -0.81
C TRP A 68 3.70 -12.26 -1.60
N GLN A 69 4.61 -12.79 -2.42
CA GLN A 69 5.45 -12.05 -3.35
C GLN A 69 5.41 -12.80 -4.69
N GLY A 70 5.11 -12.10 -5.78
CA GLY A 70 5.12 -12.70 -7.09
C GLY A 70 5.05 -11.69 -8.22
N GLN A 71 5.50 -12.12 -9.39
CA GLN A 71 5.32 -11.36 -10.62
C GLN A 71 3.93 -11.68 -11.18
N VAL A 72 3.20 -10.64 -11.55
CA VAL A 72 1.97 -10.75 -12.34
C VAL A 72 2.34 -10.25 -13.72
N GLU A 73 2.57 -11.19 -14.65
CA GLU A 73 2.72 -10.84 -16.06
C GLU A 73 1.33 -10.58 -16.65
N SER A 74 1.14 -9.42 -17.28
CA SER A 74 -0.07 -9.16 -18.07
C SER A 74 -0.11 -10.08 -19.30
N GLU A 75 -1.30 -10.44 -19.77
CA GLU A 75 -1.45 -11.29 -20.96
C GLU A 75 -0.76 -10.71 -22.20
N PRO A 76 -0.29 -11.55 -23.14
CA PRO A 76 0.35 -11.09 -24.36
C PRO A 76 -0.66 -10.39 -25.27
N GLY A 77 -0.67 -9.06 -25.28
CA GLY A 77 -1.54 -8.27 -26.17
C GLY A 77 -1.65 -6.79 -25.82
N GLU A 78 -1.52 -6.42 -24.54
CA GLU A 78 -1.72 -5.05 -24.05
C GLU A 78 -0.41 -4.24 -23.89
N GLY A 79 0.69 -4.73 -24.48
CA GLY A 79 2.03 -4.33 -24.07
C GLY A 79 2.38 -5.04 -22.76
N ARG A 80 3.60 -5.59 -22.67
CA ARG A 80 4.03 -6.32 -21.47
C ARG A 80 4.16 -5.34 -20.31
N LEU A 81 3.09 -5.16 -19.53
CA LEU A 81 3.13 -4.41 -18.28
C LEU A 81 3.63 -5.38 -17.23
N CYS A 82 4.91 -5.26 -16.86
CA CYS A 82 5.35 -6.02 -15.71
C CYS A 82 4.80 -5.39 -14.43
N ARG A 83 4.11 -6.20 -13.62
CA ARG A 83 3.63 -5.80 -12.29
C ARG A 83 4.25 -6.74 -11.26
N PHE A 84 4.92 -6.16 -10.28
CA PHE A 84 5.33 -6.93 -9.11
C PHE A 84 4.25 -6.80 -8.04
N GLY A 85 3.70 -7.92 -7.61
CA GLY A 85 2.71 -7.97 -6.55
C GLY A 85 3.38 -8.28 -5.21
N TYR A 86 3.20 -7.39 -4.24
CA TYR A 86 3.40 -7.70 -2.83
C TYR A 86 2.03 -7.82 -2.17
N THR A 87 1.82 -8.76 -1.26
CA THR A 87 0.57 -8.84 -0.52
C THR A 87 0.86 -9.29 0.89
N VAL A 88 0.29 -8.58 1.85
CA VAL A 88 0.40 -8.89 3.27
C VAL A 88 -0.96 -9.25 3.80
N ARG A 89 -0.98 -10.20 4.71
CA ARG A 89 -2.18 -10.54 5.46
C ARG A 89 -1.96 -10.18 6.92
N TYR A 90 -2.89 -9.40 7.44
CA TYR A 90 -2.93 -9.00 8.84
C TYR A 90 -4.02 -9.77 9.59
N GLU A 91 -3.77 -10.11 10.85
CA GLU A 91 -4.78 -10.60 11.76
C GLU A 91 -5.00 -9.60 12.89
N HIS A 92 -6.27 -9.24 13.11
CA HIS A 92 -6.72 -8.40 14.23
C HIS A 92 -7.22 -9.27 15.38
N SER A 93 -6.94 -8.86 16.62
CA SER A 93 -7.45 -9.53 17.82
C SER A 93 -8.85 -9.06 18.21
N ASN A 94 -9.24 -7.85 17.81
CA ASN A 94 -10.51 -7.24 18.20
C ASN A 94 -11.59 -7.41 17.11
N ALA A 95 -12.28 -8.55 17.14
CA ALA A 95 -13.32 -8.87 16.17
C ALA A 95 -14.60 -8.00 16.29
N ALA A 96 -14.78 -7.27 17.40
CA ALA A 96 -15.92 -6.36 17.54
C ALA A 96 -15.78 -5.14 16.61
N TYR A 97 -14.55 -4.65 16.43
CA TYR A 97 -14.22 -3.53 15.55
C TYR A 97 -13.75 -4.00 14.17
N PHE A 98 -13.02 -5.12 14.11
CA PHE A 98 -12.43 -5.67 12.90
C PHE A 98 -12.92 -7.11 12.66
N PRO A 99 -14.22 -7.31 12.35
CA PRO A 99 -14.83 -8.64 12.28
C PRO A 99 -14.27 -9.53 11.17
N GLY A 100 -13.59 -8.96 10.17
CA GLY A 100 -13.14 -9.74 9.01
C GLY A 100 -14.30 -10.07 8.06
N VAL A 101 -14.00 -10.85 7.03
CA VAL A 101 -15.02 -11.68 6.36
C VAL A 101 -14.80 -13.13 6.78
N PRO A 102 -15.87 -13.96 6.89
CA PRO A 102 -15.74 -15.37 7.22
C PRO A 102 -14.69 -16.07 6.34
N GLY A 103 -13.72 -16.76 6.98
CA GLY A 103 -12.60 -17.45 6.32
C GLY A 103 -11.50 -16.55 5.74
N LYS A 104 -11.66 -15.22 5.76
CA LYS A 104 -10.77 -14.26 5.10
C LYS A 104 -10.49 -13.02 5.97
N LYS A 105 -9.82 -13.20 7.12
CA LYS A 105 -9.32 -12.08 7.93
C LYS A 105 -8.20 -11.30 7.21
N GLY A 106 -8.26 -9.96 7.35
CA GLY A 106 -7.25 -8.94 7.02
C GLY A 106 -6.39 -9.19 5.79
N PHE A 107 -6.97 -9.01 4.61
CA PHE A 107 -6.17 -8.85 3.39
C PHE A 107 -5.67 -7.40 3.33
N GLU A 108 -4.39 -7.17 3.04
CA GLU A 108 -3.83 -5.88 2.60
C GLU A 108 -2.88 -6.19 1.42
N ALA A 109 -3.36 -6.02 0.18
CA ALA A 109 -2.51 -6.22 -1.00
C ALA A 109 -1.79 -4.94 -1.40
N LEU A 110 -0.48 -5.04 -1.54
CA LEU A 110 0.48 -4.01 -1.89
C LEU A 110 0.95 -4.23 -3.34
N ALA A 111 0.17 -3.82 -4.32
CA ALA A 111 0.60 -3.96 -5.72
C ALA A 111 1.61 -2.85 -6.07
N ILE A 112 2.84 -3.22 -6.44
CA ILE A 112 3.80 -2.28 -7.02
C ILE A 112 3.49 -2.21 -8.52
N GLU A 113 2.86 -1.12 -8.92
CA GLU A 113 2.86 -0.68 -10.32
C GLU A 113 4.11 0.18 -10.57
N PRO A 114 4.46 0.52 -11.82
CA PRO A 114 5.60 1.40 -12.09
C PRO A 114 5.55 2.64 -11.19
N LYS A 115 6.66 2.97 -10.51
CA LYS A 115 6.82 4.07 -9.53
C LYS A 115 6.44 3.77 -8.07
N TRP A 116 6.54 2.52 -7.60
CA TRP A 116 6.37 2.18 -6.18
C TRP A 116 5.01 2.64 -5.63
N SER A 117 3.94 2.34 -6.38
CA SER A 117 2.60 2.58 -5.90
C SER A 117 2.23 1.57 -4.80
N LEU A 118 1.46 2.02 -3.82
CA LEU A 118 0.84 1.21 -2.78
C LEU A 118 -0.65 1.20 -3.06
N SER A 119 -1.34 0.07 -2.98
CA SER A 119 -2.80 0.08 -2.79
C SER A 119 -3.08 -0.61 -1.46
N HIS A 120 -4.18 -0.30 -0.80
CA HIS A 120 -4.59 -1.00 0.41
C HIS A 120 -6.02 -1.51 0.21
N TYR A 121 -6.23 -2.82 0.35
CA TYR A 121 -7.57 -3.43 0.20
C TYR A 121 -7.98 -4.22 1.44
N SER A 122 -8.69 -3.62 2.39
CA SER A 122 -9.15 -4.35 3.58
C SER A 122 -10.54 -4.97 3.39
N LYS A 123 -10.64 -6.26 3.05
CA LYS A 123 -11.96 -6.93 3.03
C LYS A 123 -12.54 -7.20 4.42
N ALA A 124 -11.90 -6.76 5.50
CA ALA A 124 -12.20 -7.18 6.87
C ALA A 124 -13.49 -6.58 7.46
N GLY A 125 -14.63 -6.66 6.76
CA GLY A 125 -15.93 -6.15 7.22
C GLY A 125 -16.53 -5.08 6.30
N PHE A 126 -16.30 -5.17 4.98
CA PHE A 126 -16.63 -4.12 4.00
C PHE A 126 -15.84 -2.81 4.20
N TYR A 127 -14.52 -2.89 4.39
CA TYR A 127 -13.64 -1.71 4.41
C TYR A 127 -13.05 -1.47 3.02
N SER A 128 -13.73 -0.68 2.19
CA SER A 128 -13.10 -0.25 0.95
C SER A 128 -12.05 0.82 1.26
N MET A 129 -10.79 0.45 1.45
CA MET A 129 -9.66 1.39 1.38
C MET A 129 -9.32 1.75 -0.09
N GLN A 130 -10.34 1.80 -0.97
CA GLN A 130 -10.21 2.43 -2.27
C GLN A 130 -9.74 3.86 -2.04
N GLY A 131 -8.49 4.15 -2.39
CA GLY A 131 -8.00 5.53 -2.42
C GLY A 131 -6.60 5.74 -1.87
N HIS A 132 -6.01 4.81 -1.12
CA HIS A 132 -4.61 4.96 -0.68
C HIS A 132 -3.66 4.41 -1.74
N SER A 133 -3.79 4.93 -2.96
CA SER A 133 -2.76 4.81 -3.98
C SER A 133 -1.60 5.73 -3.60
N PHE A 134 -0.51 5.18 -3.08
CA PHE A 134 0.63 5.98 -2.62
C PHE A 134 1.85 5.76 -3.51
N VAL A 135 2.39 6.80 -4.15
CA VAL A 135 3.57 6.71 -5.03
C VAL A 135 4.81 7.22 -4.29
N TYR A 136 5.88 6.44 -4.25
CA TYR A 136 7.17 6.84 -3.66
C TYR A 136 8.20 7.22 -4.74
N PRO A 137 9.01 8.29 -4.54
CA PRO A 137 8.93 9.25 -3.45
C PRO A 137 7.67 10.11 -3.55
N PHE A 138 7.06 10.41 -2.40
CA PHE A 138 5.92 11.32 -2.34
C PHE A 138 6.41 12.76 -2.38
N VAL A 139 5.60 13.62 -3.00
CA VAL A 139 5.84 15.07 -2.99
C VAL A 139 4.92 15.67 -1.94
N ILE A 140 5.51 16.25 -0.90
CA ILE A 140 4.74 16.89 0.18
C ILE A 140 3.83 17.97 -0.42
N GLY A 141 2.56 17.98 0.02
CA GLY A 141 1.58 18.97 -0.39
C GLY A 141 1.03 18.81 -1.82
N ARG A 142 1.33 17.70 -2.50
CA ARG A 142 0.73 17.36 -3.79
C ARG A 142 -0.26 16.21 -3.65
N GLY A 143 -1.39 16.30 -4.34
CA GLY A 143 -2.31 15.19 -4.53
C GLY A 143 -1.61 13.97 -5.11
N VAL A 144 -1.79 12.81 -4.49
CA VAL A 144 -1.20 11.55 -5.00
C VAL A 144 -2.05 10.92 -6.11
N MET A 145 -3.32 11.33 -6.21
CA MET A 145 -4.24 10.98 -7.29
C MET A 145 -4.57 12.23 -8.12
N PRO A 146 -4.97 12.09 -9.41
CA PRO A 146 -5.28 13.22 -10.30
C PRO A 146 -6.33 14.19 -9.78
N ASP A 147 -7.17 13.73 -8.84
CA ASP A 147 -8.27 14.50 -8.27
C ASP A 147 -7.91 15.21 -6.95
N ASP A 148 -6.62 15.24 -6.57
CA ASP A 148 -6.03 15.97 -5.43
C ASP A 148 -6.56 15.63 -4.02
N TYR A 149 -7.42 14.62 -3.86
CA TYR A 149 -8.00 14.31 -2.55
C TYR A 149 -7.07 13.62 -1.55
N LEU A 150 -5.86 13.22 -1.95
CA LEU A 150 -4.91 12.55 -1.05
C LEU A 150 -3.68 13.42 -0.86
N THR A 151 -3.50 13.96 0.34
CA THR A 151 -2.33 14.76 0.70
C THR A 151 -1.38 13.93 1.54
N ALA A 152 -0.07 14.14 1.33
CA ALA A 152 0.98 13.57 2.13
C ALA A 152 1.84 14.67 2.74
N ASP A 153 2.14 14.55 4.03
CA ASP A 153 3.08 15.41 4.74
C ASP A 153 4.01 14.58 5.63
N THR A 154 5.00 15.25 6.21
CA THR A 154 5.85 14.64 7.24
C THR A 154 5.75 15.42 8.53
N ALA A 155 5.55 14.69 9.63
CA ALA A 155 5.48 15.28 10.95
C ALA A 155 6.22 14.41 11.97
N GLN A 156 6.50 15.01 13.12
CA GLN A 156 6.74 14.24 14.34
C GLN A 156 5.38 13.78 14.89
N LEU A 157 5.28 12.52 15.27
CA LEU A 157 4.08 11.96 15.89
C LEU A 157 4.42 11.42 17.28
N THR A 158 3.61 11.75 18.28
CA THR A 158 3.67 11.13 19.61
C THR A 158 2.43 10.26 19.82
N THR A 159 2.65 9.03 20.26
CA THR A 159 1.61 8.08 20.69
C THR A 159 2.02 7.50 22.05
N PRO A 160 1.19 6.67 22.71
CA PRO A 160 1.60 6.01 23.95
C PRO A 160 2.84 5.11 23.81
N ALA A 161 3.13 4.59 22.61
CA ALA A 161 4.35 3.82 22.31
C ALA A 161 5.64 4.67 22.26
N GLY A 162 5.52 6.00 22.19
CA GLY A 162 6.65 6.92 22.14
C GLY A 162 6.50 8.02 21.08
N THR A 163 7.62 8.69 20.80
CA THR A 163 7.68 9.79 19.82
C THR A 163 8.51 9.38 18.60
N PHE A 164 7.92 9.54 17.42
CA PHE A 164 8.49 9.16 16.13
C PHE A 164 8.80 10.43 15.33
N ALA A 165 10.08 10.68 15.05
CA ALA A 165 10.52 11.90 14.36
C ALA A 165 10.33 11.87 12.83
N ARG A 166 10.14 10.67 12.25
CA ARG A 166 10.05 10.46 10.81
C ARG A 166 8.74 9.74 10.48
N THR A 167 7.65 10.50 10.46
CA THR A 167 6.32 9.97 10.15
C THR A 167 5.79 10.57 8.86
N VAL A 168 5.27 9.71 7.98
CA VAL A 168 4.48 10.10 6.82
C VAL A 168 3.02 10.12 7.26
N HIS A 169 2.37 11.26 7.13
CA HIS A 169 0.93 11.40 7.31
C HIS A 169 0.27 11.38 5.94
N VAL A 170 -0.73 10.51 5.78
CA VAL A 170 -1.58 10.45 4.60
C VAL A 170 -2.99 10.80 5.01
N HIS A 171 -3.54 11.83 4.37
CA HIS A 171 -4.89 12.31 4.59
C HIS A 171 -5.73 12.15 3.32
N THR A 172 -6.99 11.74 3.45
CA THR A 172 -7.96 11.72 2.36
C THR A 172 -9.15 12.62 2.64
N ASP A 173 -9.32 13.64 1.79
CA ASP A 173 -10.50 14.51 1.75
C ASP A 173 -11.66 13.87 0.99
N TYR A 174 -11.40 12.78 0.24
CA TYR A 174 -12.43 12.11 -0.54
C TYR A 174 -13.36 11.27 0.34
N MET A 175 -14.64 11.63 0.31
CA MET A 175 -15.73 10.77 0.80
C MET A 175 -16.64 10.42 -0.38
N PRO A 176 -16.55 9.19 -0.95
CA PRO A 176 -17.48 8.76 -1.99
C PRO A 176 -18.93 8.84 -1.49
N PRO A 177 -19.93 9.00 -2.38
CA PRO A 177 -21.33 9.06 -1.99
C PRO A 177 -21.80 7.85 -1.15
N ASP A 178 -21.19 6.68 -1.35
CA ASP A 178 -21.46 5.45 -0.61
C ASP A 178 -20.59 5.28 0.66
N SER A 179 -19.82 6.30 1.07
CA SER A 179 -18.99 6.29 2.28
C SER A 179 -19.78 6.02 3.57
N MET A 180 -21.09 6.26 3.57
CA MET A 180 -21.94 5.88 4.70
C MET A 180 -22.05 4.36 4.90
N ARG A 181 -21.75 3.55 3.88
CA ARG A 181 -21.80 2.08 3.93
C ARG A 181 -20.49 1.45 4.41
N TYR A 182 -19.38 2.17 4.29
CA TYR A 182 -18.03 1.64 4.50
C TYR A 182 -17.20 2.62 5.33
N SER A 183 -16.51 2.16 6.37
CA SER A 183 -15.53 3.04 7.01
C SER A 183 -14.31 3.19 6.11
N LEU A 184 -13.97 4.44 5.85
CA LEU A 184 -12.77 4.82 5.11
C LEU A 184 -11.72 5.26 6.11
N VAL A 185 -10.47 4.96 5.80
CA VAL A 185 -9.34 5.54 6.53
C VAL A 185 -9.22 6.98 6.08
N ARG A 186 -9.50 7.92 6.99
CA ARG A 186 -9.38 9.36 6.74
C ARG A 186 -7.94 9.83 6.89
N ASP A 187 -7.30 9.37 7.96
CA ASP A 187 -5.93 9.73 8.30
C ASP A 187 -5.14 8.46 8.63
N ALA A 188 -3.94 8.35 8.09
CA ALA A 188 -3.00 7.29 8.41
C ALA A 188 -1.60 7.86 8.62
N TRP A 189 -0.99 7.54 9.75
CA TRP A 189 0.38 7.92 10.05
C TRP A 189 1.26 6.70 10.04
N ARG A 190 2.33 6.73 9.24
CA ARG A 190 3.31 5.65 9.16
C ARG A 190 4.68 6.15 9.56
N SER A 191 5.29 5.51 10.55
CA SER A 191 6.59 5.91 11.09
C SER A 191 7.72 5.01 10.59
N TYR A 192 8.88 5.62 10.35
CA TYR A 192 10.03 4.93 9.77
C TYR A 192 10.49 3.76 10.65
N GLY A 193 10.58 2.57 10.08
CA GLY A 193 10.99 1.34 10.77
C GLY A 193 9.92 0.77 11.71
N VAL A 194 8.72 1.35 11.75
CA VAL A 194 7.63 0.93 12.64
C VAL A 194 6.38 0.59 11.86
N GLY A 195 6.03 1.36 10.82
CA GLY A 195 4.80 1.16 10.06
C GLY A 195 3.66 2.00 10.59
N LEU A 196 2.42 1.51 10.54
CA LEU A 196 1.24 2.27 10.95
C LEU A 196 1.30 2.57 12.46
N THR A 197 1.35 3.85 12.82
CA THR A 197 1.47 4.31 14.22
C THR A 197 0.21 4.97 14.73
N LYS A 198 -0.62 5.51 13.84
CA LYS A 198 -1.93 6.07 14.16
C LYS A 198 -2.84 5.93 12.95
N ILE A 199 -4.12 5.71 13.18
CA ILE A 199 -5.13 5.62 12.13
C ILE A 199 -6.45 6.21 12.60
N ALA A 200 -7.08 7.04 11.77
CA ALA A 200 -8.39 7.61 12.03
C ALA A 200 -9.36 7.25 10.89
N PHE A 201 -10.57 6.89 11.26
CA PHE A 201 -11.62 6.47 10.34
C PHE A 201 -12.68 7.55 10.18
N SER A 202 -13.18 7.71 8.95
CA SER A 202 -14.31 8.59 8.67
C SER A 202 -15.59 8.09 9.35
N PRO A 203 -16.53 9.00 9.70
CA PRO A 203 -17.87 8.63 10.12
C PRO A 203 -18.58 7.76 9.07
N SER A 204 -19.27 6.70 9.52
CA SER A 204 -19.96 5.70 8.70
C SER A 204 -20.87 4.82 9.59
N ARG A 205 -21.37 3.69 9.07
CA ARG A 205 -22.25 2.76 9.83
C ARG A 205 -21.54 1.52 10.40
N THR A 206 -20.21 1.45 10.32
CA THR A 206 -19.48 0.29 10.83
C THR A 206 -19.01 0.50 12.28
N PRO A 207 -18.58 -0.57 12.99
CA PRO A 207 -18.04 -0.45 14.33
C PRO A 207 -16.82 0.48 14.49
N VAL A 208 -15.99 0.68 13.45
CA VAL A 208 -14.81 1.58 13.52
C VAL A 208 -15.14 3.02 13.09
N SER A 209 -16.39 3.31 12.77
CA SER A 209 -16.82 4.66 12.34
C SER A 209 -16.35 5.76 13.28
N GLY A 210 -15.68 6.78 12.74
CA GLY A 210 -15.25 7.95 13.52
C GLY A 210 -14.21 7.66 14.60
N THR A 211 -13.69 6.44 14.67
CA THR A 211 -12.71 6.04 15.68
C THR A 211 -11.30 6.46 15.30
N THR A 212 -10.46 6.69 16.31
CA THR A 212 -9.02 6.89 16.15
C THR A 212 -8.27 5.88 17.00
N TRP A 213 -7.29 5.21 16.42
CA TRP A 213 -6.48 4.19 17.08
C TRP A 213 -5.02 4.62 17.10
N GLU A 214 -4.39 4.54 18.27
CA GLU A 214 -3.01 4.96 18.48
C GLU A 214 -2.14 3.79 18.94
N LEU A 215 -0.91 3.74 18.44
CA LEU A 215 0.03 2.68 18.79
C LEU A 215 0.46 2.79 20.25
N VAL A 216 0.32 1.69 20.99
CA VAL A 216 0.77 1.57 22.38
C VAL A 216 1.99 0.68 22.54
N ASN A 217 2.17 -0.32 21.67
CA ASN A 217 3.34 -1.19 21.66
C ASN A 217 3.53 -1.85 20.29
N TYR A 218 4.74 -2.30 19.96
CA TYR A 218 5.00 -3.00 18.71
C TYR A 218 6.24 -3.90 18.80
N HIS A 219 6.35 -4.79 17.83
CA HIS A 219 7.52 -5.61 17.56
C HIS A 219 7.68 -5.78 16.07
N ILE A 220 8.88 -5.50 15.56
CA ILE A 220 9.25 -5.80 14.18
C ILE A 220 10.11 -7.05 14.22
N ALA A 221 9.66 -8.09 13.52
CA ALA A 221 10.43 -9.31 13.37
C ALA A 221 11.74 -9.03 12.61
N PRO A 222 12.79 -9.84 12.83
CA PRO A 222 14.08 -9.67 12.15
C PRO A 222 14.02 -9.93 10.64
#